data_AF-A0A3C0FZ50-F1
#
_entry.id   AF-A0A3C0FZ50-F1
#
_cell.length_a   1.000
_cell.length_b   1.000
_cell.length_c   1.000
_cell.angle_alpha   90.00
_cell.angle_beta   90.00
_cell.angle_gamma   90.00
#
_symmetry.space_group_name_H-M   'P 1'
#
loop_
_entity.id
_entity.type
_entity.pdbx_description
1 polymer ?
#
loop_
_entity_poly.entity_id
_entity_poly.type
_entity_poly.pdbx_seq_one_letter_code
_entity_poly.pdbx_strand_id
1 'polypeptide(L)'
;MMFVAFSEKIYKCLVGKVLKFNEENKSKITVEKLIRVYKRGEKAADINWQPQKTTAQWAMARVNMFLKLSAGRKVNKDYKFHDIDIVEGTDRTHKQESADPFWHFTNLDFTSARTDLLLASIPDSESEKIFYPPVLEED
;
A
#
# COMPACT_ATOMS: atom_id res chain seq x y z
N MET A 1 -26.47 12.64 6.27
CA MET A 1 -25.26 12.56 5.43
C MET A 1 -24.29 11.65 6.14
N MET A 2 -24.07 10.44 5.61
CA MET A 2 -23.22 9.43 6.26
C MET A 2 -21.76 9.73 5.94
N PHE A 3 -20.98 10.13 6.95
CA PHE A 3 -19.53 10.29 6.78
C PHE A 3 -18.88 8.90 6.74
N VAL A 4 -18.39 8.51 5.57
CA VAL A 4 -17.60 7.29 5.39
C VAL A 4 -16.25 7.49 6.10
N ALA A 5 -15.89 6.57 6.99
CA ALA A 5 -14.64 6.69 7.76
C ALA A 5 -13.40 6.53 6.86
N PHE A 6 -12.30 7.18 7.23
CA PHE A 6 -11.00 7.08 6.53
C PHE A 6 -10.62 5.63 6.21
N SER A 7 -10.67 4.74 7.22
CA SER A 7 -10.31 3.34 7.03
C SER A 7 -11.23 2.61 6.04
N GLU A 8 -12.51 2.94 6.01
CA GLU A 8 -13.46 2.36 5.06
C GLU A 8 -13.14 2.80 3.62
N LYS A 9 -12.76 4.07 3.43
CA LYS A 9 -12.30 4.58 2.12
C LYS A 9 -11.03 3.89 1.65
N ILE A 10 -10.04 3.73 2.54
CA ILE A 10 -8.79 3.00 2.23
C ILE A 10 -9.11 1.55 1.87
N TYR A 11 -9.91 0.86 2.68
CA TYR A 11 -10.28 -0.52 2.41
C TYR A 11 -10.95 -0.68 1.03
N LYS A 12 -11.93 0.17 0.70
CA LYS A 12 -12.57 0.19 -0.62
C LYS A 12 -11.57 0.46 -1.75
N CYS A 13 -10.62 1.37 -1.54
CA CYS A 13 -9.55 1.65 -2.51
C CYS A 13 -8.66 0.40 -2.75
N LEU A 14 -8.26 -0.30 -1.69
CA LEU A 14 -7.48 -1.52 -1.79
C LEU A 14 -8.25 -2.64 -2.51
N VAL A 15 -9.53 -2.85 -2.18
CA VAL A 15 -10.39 -3.81 -2.89
C VAL A 15 -10.47 -3.48 -4.38
N GLY A 16 -10.73 -2.21 -4.73
CA GLY A 16 -10.78 -1.78 -6.14
C GLY A 16 -9.47 -2.03 -6.89
N LYS A 17 -8.32 -1.81 -6.23
CA LYS A 17 -6.99 -2.11 -6.81
C LYS A 17 -6.77 -3.61 -7.01
N VAL A 18 -7.20 -4.46 -6.07
CA VAL A 18 -7.14 -5.93 -6.23
C VAL A 18 -7.97 -6.38 -7.41
N LEU A 19 -9.22 -5.91 -7.52
CA LEU A 19 -10.12 -6.28 -8.60
C LEU A 19 -9.51 -5.94 -9.97
N LYS A 20 -9.11 -4.67 -10.14
CA LYS A 20 -8.47 -4.21 -11.38
C LYS A 20 -7.21 -4.99 -11.71
N PHE A 21 -6.32 -5.20 -10.72
CA PHE A 21 -5.09 -5.95 -10.94
C PHE A 21 -5.38 -7.40 -11.38
N ASN A 22 -6.32 -8.06 -10.71
CA ASN A 22 -6.68 -9.44 -10.99
C ASN A 22 -7.40 -9.60 -12.33
N GLU A 23 -8.12 -8.59 -12.83
CA GLU A 23 -8.67 -8.60 -14.19
C GLU A 23 -7.57 -8.52 -15.25
N GLU A 24 -6.55 -7.68 -15.03
CA GLU A 24 -5.49 -7.39 -16.01
C GLU A 24 -4.33 -8.40 -15.99
N ASN A 25 -4.17 -9.20 -14.94
CA ASN A 25 -2.98 -10.04 -14.72
C ASN A 25 -3.32 -11.51 -14.48
N LYS A 26 -2.42 -12.40 -14.92
CA LYS A 26 -2.53 -13.85 -14.66
C LYS A 26 -2.31 -14.19 -13.19
N SER A 27 -1.29 -13.60 -12.58
CA SER A 27 -1.04 -13.66 -11.14
C SER A 27 -2.18 -12.99 -10.38
N LYS A 28 -2.64 -13.62 -9.31
CA LYS A 28 -3.70 -13.06 -8.46
C LYS A 28 -3.12 -12.58 -7.13
N ILE A 29 -3.68 -11.50 -6.63
CA ILE A 29 -3.43 -10.96 -5.30
C ILE A 29 -4.74 -10.89 -4.53
N THR A 30 -4.63 -10.83 -3.21
CA THR A 30 -5.77 -10.71 -2.30
C THR A 30 -5.72 -9.37 -1.57
N VAL A 31 -6.84 -8.96 -0.97
CA VAL A 31 -6.91 -7.70 -0.23
C VAL A 31 -6.03 -7.74 1.02
N GLU A 32 -5.88 -8.91 1.66
CA GLU A 32 -5.03 -9.11 2.84
C GLU A 32 -3.56 -8.82 2.53
N LYS A 33 -3.09 -9.22 1.33
CA LYS A 33 -1.74 -8.88 0.87
C LYS A 33 -1.58 -7.36 0.73
N LEU A 34 -2.55 -6.67 0.12
CA LEU A 34 -2.48 -5.21 -0.02
C LEU A 34 -2.60 -4.47 1.31
N ILE A 35 -3.43 -4.94 2.25
CA ILE A 35 -3.51 -4.41 3.60
C ILE A 35 -2.14 -4.47 4.25
N ARG A 36 -1.47 -5.64 4.17
CA ARG A 36 -0.14 -5.80 4.78
C ARG A 36 0.90 -4.85 4.16
N VAL A 37 0.94 -4.76 2.83
CA VAL A 37 1.82 -3.82 2.12
C VAL A 37 1.54 -2.37 2.51
N TYR A 38 0.26 -1.99 2.61
CA TYR A 38 -0.15 -0.67 3.05
C TYR A 38 0.38 -0.36 4.46
N LYS A 39 0.16 -1.27 5.43
CA LYS A 39 0.68 -1.12 6.81
C LYS A 39 2.20 -1.02 6.85
N ARG A 40 2.93 -1.76 6.00
CA ARG A 40 4.39 -1.64 5.89
C ARG A 40 4.82 -0.27 5.33
N GLY A 41 4.01 0.35 4.49
CA GLY A 41 4.28 1.70 3.96
C GLY A 41 3.97 2.80 4.97
N GLU A 42 3.00 2.62 5.87
CA GLU A 42 2.75 3.57 6.97
C GLU A 42 4.00 3.71 7.87
N LYS A 43 4.66 2.59 8.21
CA LYS A 43 5.90 2.59 8.99
C LYS A 43 7.04 3.39 8.34
N ALA A 44 7.03 3.57 7.02
CA ALA A 44 8.05 4.36 6.32
C ALA A 44 7.90 5.86 6.62
N ALA A 45 6.66 6.34 6.80
CA ALA A 45 6.37 7.73 7.13
C ALA A 45 6.88 8.12 8.53
N ASP A 46 6.83 7.18 9.48
CA ASP A 46 7.33 7.38 10.84
C ASP A 46 8.86 7.59 10.89
N ILE A 47 9.60 6.96 9.98
CA ILE A 47 11.07 6.97 9.96
C ILE A 47 11.61 8.08 9.05
N ASN A 48 10.95 8.35 7.92
CA ASN A 48 11.38 9.34 6.95
C ASN A 48 10.34 10.44 6.76
N TRP A 49 10.24 11.33 7.75
CA TRP A 49 9.35 12.48 7.66
C TRP A 49 9.76 13.37 6.48
N GLN A 50 8.82 13.63 5.58
CA GLN A 50 8.98 14.58 4.49
C GLN A 50 7.83 15.58 4.50
N PRO A 51 8.12 16.89 4.41
CA PRO A 51 7.08 17.89 4.24
C PRO A 51 6.18 17.55 3.05
N GLN A 52 4.87 17.66 3.22
CA GLN A 52 3.86 17.45 2.16
C GLN A 52 3.70 16.00 1.67
N LYS A 53 4.31 15.01 2.34
CA LYS A 53 4.09 13.58 2.07
C LYS A 53 3.40 12.94 3.26
N THR A 54 2.11 12.66 3.10
CA THR A 54 1.27 12.16 4.18
C THR A 54 1.45 10.65 4.39
N THR A 55 1.12 10.15 5.57
CA THR A 55 1.20 8.72 5.90
C THR A 55 0.51 7.82 4.87
N ALA A 56 -0.70 8.19 4.42
CA ALA A 56 -1.41 7.42 3.41
C ALA A 56 -0.75 7.50 2.01
N GLN A 57 -0.09 8.60 1.67
CA GLN A 57 0.65 8.69 0.39
C GLN A 57 1.84 7.74 0.37
N TRP A 58 2.58 7.61 1.48
CA TRP A 58 3.65 6.61 1.62
C TRP A 58 3.11 5.18 1.48
N ALA A 59 2.02 4.88 2.21
CA ALA A 59 1.38 3.58 2.18
C ALA A 59 0.86 3.22 0.78
N MET A 60 0.20 4.16 0.10
CA MET A 60 -0.34 3.95 -1.24
C MET A 60 0.75 3.88 -2.31
N ALA A 61 1.85 4.64 -2.17
CA ALA A 61 3.01 4.51 -3.06
C ALA A 61 3.63 3.11 -2.98
N ARG A 62 3.73 2.54 -1.77
CA ARG A 62 4.20 1.17 -1.58
C ARG A 62 3.25 0.14 -2.20
N VAL A 63 1.93 0.30 -2.04
CA VAL A 63 0.92 -0.55 -2.71
C VAL A 63 1.10 -0.50 -4.23
N ASN A 64 1.23 0.69 -4.81
CA ASN A 64 1.41 0.83 -6.25
C ASN A 64 2.70 0.18 -6.75
N MET A 65 3.79 0.25 -5.98
CA MET A 65 5.04 -0.43 -6.30
C MET A 65 4.91 -1.96 -6.18
N PHE A 66 4.18 -2.45 -5.19
CA PHE A 66 3.90 -3.87 -5.01
C PHE A 66 3.10 -4.46 -6.17
N LEU A 67 2.11 -3.72 -6.69
CA LEU A 67 1.37 -4.13 -7.88
C LEU A 67 2.30 -4.23 -9.10
N LYS A 68 3.22 -3.28 -9.29
CA LYS A 68 4.24 -3.36 -10.37
C LYS A 68 5.09 -4.63 -10.22
N LEU A 69 5.58 -4.91 -9.01
CA LEU A 69 6.35 -6.12 -8.70
C LEU A 69 5.54 -7.39 -8.98
N SER A 70 4.29 -7.44 -8.50
CA SER A 70 3.40 -8.60 -8.64
C SER A 70 3.04 -8.89 -10.10
N ALA A 71 2.96 -7.87 -10.95
CA ALA A 71 2.77 -8.02 -12.40
C ALA A 71 4.04 -8.50 -13.13
N GLY A 72 5.14 -8.76 -12.43
CA GLY A 72 6.42 -9.13 -13.01
C GLY A 72 7.13 -7.97 -13.72
N ARG A 73 6.72 -6.72 -13.48
CA ARG A 73 7.38 -5.54 -14.04
C ARG A 73 8.66 -5.24 -13.28
N LYS A 74 9.61 -4.58 -13.94
CA LYS A 74 10.88 -4.17 -13.33
C LYS A 74 10.62 -3.12 -12.24
N VAL A 75 11.12 -3.39 -11.04
CA VAL A 75 11.13 -2.48 -9.89
C VAL A 75 12.57 -2.34 -9.37
N ASN A 76 12.81 -1.38 -8.48
CA ASN A 76 14.10 -1.25 -7.80
C ASN A 76 14.43 -2.56 -7.06
N LYS A 77 15.68 -3.04 -7.15
CA LYS A 77 16.16 -4.24 -6.46
C LYS A 77 16.03 -4.10 -4.94
N ASP A 78 16.30 -2.92 -4.41
CA ASP A 78 16.18 -2.61 -2.99
C ASP A 78 14.72 -2.77 -2.57
N TYR A 79 13.80 -2.14 -3.30
CA TYR A 79 12.36 -2.30 -3.06
C TYR A 79 11.93 -3.77 -3.10
N LYS A 80 12.38 -4.52 -4.12
CA LYS A 80 11.99 -5.93 -4.31
C LYS A 80 12.22 -6.74 -3.04
N PHE A 81 13.36 -6.54 -2.35
CA PHE A 81 13.66 -7.26 -1.11
C PHE A 81 12.59 -7.08 -0.03
N HIS A 82 11.97 -5.91 0.07
CA HIS A 82 11.08 -5.57 1.19
C HIS A 82 9.65 -6.16 1.09
N ASP A 83 9.21 -6.58 -0.10
CA ASP A 83 7.85 -7.11 -0.30
C ASP A 83 7.80 -8.40 -1.15
N ILE A 84 8.95 -8.96 -1.54
CA ILE A 84 8.99 -10.23 -2.30
C ILE A 84 8.40 -11.40 -1.49
N ASP A 85 8.52 -11.36 -0.17
CA ASP A 85 7.94 -12.35 0.73
C ASP A 85 6.41 -12.41 0.63
N ILE A 86 5.76 -11.26 0.48
CA ILE A 86 4.31 -11.18 0.28
C ILE A 86 3.90 -11.70 -1.10
N VAL A 87 4.73 -11.46 -2.13
CA VAL A 87 4.48 -12.00 -3.47
C VAL A 87 4.55 -13.52 -3.45
N GLU A 88 5.62 -14.07 -2.87
CA GLU A 88 5.91 -15.51 -2.82
C GLU A 88 5.05 -16.27 -1.79
N GLY A 89 4.37 -15.57 -0.87
CA GLY A 89 3.65 -16.22 0.23
C GLY A 89 4.60 -16.84 1.28
N THR A 90 5.82 -16.30 1.37
CA THR A 90 6.87 -16.67 2.34
C THR A 90 7.00 -15.62 3.45
N ASP A 91 5.97 -14.78 3.57
CA ASP A 91 5.73 -13.67 4.50
C ASP A 91 5.80 -14.04 6.00
N ARG A 92 6.03 -15.32 6.30
CA ARG A 92 6.30 -15.85 7.64
C ARG A 92 7.77 -15.69 8.07
N THR A 93 8.62 -15.14 7.22
CA THR A 93 10.04 -14.97 7.52
C THR A 93 10.29 -13.57 8.11
N HIS A 94 10.68 -13.52 9.39
CA HIS A 94 10.88 -12.29 10.18
C HIS A 94 11.82 -11.23 9.57
N LYS A 95 12.56 -11.58 8.51
CA LYS A 95 13.65 -10.76 7.97
C LYS A 95 13.15 -9.44 7.37
N GLN A 96 12.13 -9.48 6.51
CA GLN A 96 11.59 -8.28 5.84
C GLN A 96 10.82 -7.38 6.79
N GLU A 97 10.16 -7.96 7.79
CA GLU A 97 9.43 -7.20 8.81
C GLU A 97 10.35 -6.50 9.81
N SER A 98 11.53 -7.10 10.06
CA SER A 98 12.58 -6.52 10.92
C SER A 98 13.51 -5.54 10.20
N ALA A 99 13.46 -5.49 8.86
CA ALA A 99 14.28 -4.59 8.07
C ALA A 99 13.76 -3.15 8.13
N ASP A 100 14.65 -2.18 7.94
CA ASP A 100 14.26 -0.79 7.75
C ASP A 100 13.23 -0.66 6.62
N PRO A 101 12.23 0.23 6.75
CA PRO A 101 11.22 0.37 5.72
C PRO A 101 11.84 0.94 4.44
N PHE A 102 11.39 0.44 3.29
CA PHE A 102 11.74 1.05 2.02
C PHE A 102 11.17 2.46 1.92
N TRP A 103 12.03 3.45 1.63
CA TRP A 103 11.66 4.86 1.57
C TRP A 103 12.03 5.57 0.27
N HIS A 104 12.78 4.92 -0.63
CA HIS A 104 13.24 5.50 -1.90
C HIS A 104 12.15 5.54 -2.98
N PHE A 105 11.02 6.20 -2.70
CA PHE A 105 9.98 6.49 -3.69
C PHE A 105 10.28 7.77 -4.47
N THR A 106 9.94 7.79 -5.75
CA THR A 106 10.09 8.99 -6.59
C THR A 106 8.91 9.95 -6.40
N ASN A 107 9.08 11.21 -6.82
CA ASN A 107 7.95 12.15 -6.88
C ASN A 107 6.79 11.64 -7.74
N LEU A 108 7.07 10.86 -8.80
CA LEU A 108 6.04 10.27 -9.64
C LEU A 108 5.24 9.20 -8.88
N ASP A 109 5.91 8.39 -8.06
CA ASP A 109 5.24 7.38 -7.23
C ASP A 109 4.29 8.06 -6.22
N PHE A 110 4.73 9.16 -5.60
CA PHE A 110 3.88 9.95 -4.72
C PHE A 110 2.74 10.67 -5.44
N THR A 111 2.96 11.20 -6.64
CA THR A 111 1.89 11.80 -7.45
C THR A 111 0.81 10.78 -7.78
N SER A 112 1.21 9.57 -8.20
CA SER A 112 0.27 8.47 -8.45
C SER A 112 -0.50 8.08 -7.18
N ALA A 113 0.20 7.96 -6.06
CA ALA A 113 -0.41 7.64 -4.76
C ALA A 113 -1.44 8.70 -4.33
N ARG A 114 -1.10 9.98 -4.47
CA ARG A 114 -2.01 11.09 -4.17
C ARG A 114 -3.23 11.08 -5.08
N THR A 115 -3.06 10.84 -6.37
CA THR A 115 -4.18 10.72 -7.32
C THR A 115 -5.14 9.60 -6.90
N ASP A 116 -4.63 8.43 -6.50
CA ASP A 116 -5.46 7.32 -6.02
C ASP A 116 -6.27 7.71 -4.78
N LEU A 117 -5.65 8.39 -3.81
CA LEU A 117 -6.32 8.86 -2.59
C LEU A 117 -7.40 9.90 -2.87
N LEU A 118 -7.13 10.85 -3.77
CA LEU A 118 -8.10 11.86 -4.17
C LEU A 118 -9.31 11.24 -4.90
N LEU A 119 -9.07 10.24 -5.76
CA LEU A 119 -10.15 9.48 -6.39
C LEU A 119 -10.98 8.70 -5.37
N ALA A 120 -10.37 8.26 -4.27
CA ALA A 120 -11.06 7.65 -3.13
C ALA A 120 -11.71 8.69 -2.19
N SER A 121 -11.74 9.98 -2.56
CA SER A 121 -12.28 11.08 -1.74
C SER A 121 -11.59 11.21 -0.38
N ILE A 122 -10.27 10.99 -0.36
CA ILE A 122 -9.37 11.17 0.78
C ILE A 122 -8.49 12.38 0.46
N PRO A 123 -8.81 13.58 0.97
CA PRO A 123 -7.97 14.76 0.79
C PRO A 123 -6.69 14.67 1.63
N ASP A 124 -5.69 15.49 1.31
CA ASP A 124 -4.40 15.50 2.01
C ASP A 124 -4.57 15.71 3.53
N SER A 125 -5.54 16.54 3.96
CA SER A 125 -5.87 16.79 5.37
C SER A 125 -6.40 15.57 6.14
N GLU A 126 -6.97 14.58 5.45
CA GLU A 126 -7.43 13.33 6.04
C GLU A 126 -6.35 12.25 6.00
N SER A 127 -5.43 12.36 5.04
CA SER A 127 -4.47 11.34 4.66
C SER A 127 -3.27 11.17 5.61
N GLU A 128 -3.20 11.98 6.67
CA GLU A 128 -2.25 11.78 7.78
C GLU A 128 -2.70 10.71 8.78
N LYS A 129 -3.97 10.27 8.70
CA LYS A 129 -4.51 9.23 9.57
C LYS A 129 -3.90 7.86 9.27
N ILE A 130 -3.85 7.02 10.30
CA ILE A 130 -3.44 5.62 10.21
C ILE A 130 -4.66 4.75 9.86
N PHE A 131 -4.44 3.76 9.00
CA PHE A 131 -5.43 2.78 8.58
C PHE A 131 -5.61 1.68 9.63
N TYR A 132 -6.87 1.49 10.01
CA TYR A 132 -7.32 0.38 10.86
C TYR A 132 -8.13 -0.57 9.98
N PRO A 133 -7.58 -1.73 9.58
CA PRO A 133 -8.29 -2.66 8.71
C PRO A 133 -9.56 -3.19 9.41
N PRO A 134 -10.63 -3.47 8.65
CA PRO A 134 -11.80 -4.14 9.22
C PRO A 134 -11.40 -5.50 9.78
N VAL A 135 -12.07 -5.94 10.86
CA VAL A 135 -11.94 -7.31 11.35
C VAL A 135 -12.47 -8.21 10.26
N LEU A 136 -11.61 -9.07 9.72
CA LEU A 136 -12.02 -10.13 8.81
C LEU A 136 -12.46 -11.29 9.70
N GLU A 137 -13.75 -11.59 9.73
CA GLU A 137 -14.20 -12.86 10.30
C GLU A 137 -13.67 -13.96 9.38
N GLU A 138 -12.86 -14.87 9.93
CA GLU A 138 -12.44 -16.08 9.24
C GLU A 138 -13.64 -17.04 9.24
N ASP A 139 -14.30 -17.20 8.09
CA ASP A 139 -15.30 -18.26 7.85
C ASP A 139 -14.63 -19.65 7.74
#